data_AF-A0AAN8ET32-F1
#
_entry.id   AF-A0AAN8ET32-F1
#
_cell.length_a   1.000
_cell.length_b   1.000
_cell.length_c   1.000
_cell.angle_alpha   90.00
_cell.angle_beta   90.00
_cell.angle_gamma   90.00
#
_symmetry.space_group_name_H-M   'P 1'
#
loop_
_entity.id
_entity.type
_entity.pdbx_description
1 polymer ?
#
loop_
_entity_poly.entity_id
_entity_poly.type
_entity_poly.pdbx_seq_one_letter_code
_entity_poly.pdbx_strand_id
1 'polypeptide(L)'
;MPVEKRGCTEAEWAVANCGRNHMCMVDNTGKKDCDMCKMGFEMKDGECVDINECATPGLNMCDKNAVCNNLMGTYACQCKKGFRGDGYMCD
;
A
#
# COMPACT_ATOMS: atom_id res chain seq x y z
N MET A 1 17.91 10.19 19.65
CA MET A 1 16.46 9.92 19.76
C MET A 1 15.91 9.89 18.34
N PRO A 2 15.16 8.88 17.90
CA PRO A 2 14.55 8.92 16.57
C PRO A 2 13.66 10.16 16.54
N VAL A 3 13.88 11.02 15.56
CA VAL A 3 13.13 12.28 15.43
C VAL A 3 11.67 11.89 15.29
N GLU A 4 10.83 12.30 16.23
CA GLU A 4 9.39 12.10 16.11
C GLU A 4 8.95 12.79 14.82
N LYS A 5 8.53 11.99 13.84
CA LYS A 5 8.00 12.46 12.57
C LYS A 5 6.49 12.32 12.62
N ARG A 6 5.80 13.34 12.12
CA ARG A 6 4.34 13.30 11.92
C ARG A 6 4.02 13.28 10.44
N GLY A 7 2.80 12.89 10.10
CA GLY A 7 2.27 13.10 8.75
C GLY A 7 2.22 14.60 8.40
N CYS A 8 2.45 14.91 7.14
CA CYS A 8 2.29 16.27 6.61
C CYS A 8 0.82 16.72 6.69
N THR A 9 0.62 18.01 6.96
CA THR A 9 -0.66 18.70 6.77
C THR A 9 -0.99 18.83 5.28
N GLU A 10 -2.23 19.18 4.93
CA GLU A 10 -2.65 19.40 3.54
C GLU A 10 -1.78 20.45 2.83
N ALA A 11 -1.44 21.54 3.53
CA ALA A 11 -0.57 22.58 3.00
C ALA A 11 0.86 22.09 2.76
N GLU A 12 1.43 21.32 3.68
CA GLU A 12 2.77 20.73 3.53
C GLU A 12 2.80 19.72 2.39
N TRP A 13 1.76 18.89 2.28
CA TRP A 13 1.60 17.91 1.20
C TRP A 13 1.58 18.57 -0.18
N ALA A 14 0.82 19.66 -0.33
CA ALA A 14 0.68 20.38 -1.59
C ALA A 14 2.02 20.92 -2.14
N VAL A 15 3.01 21.13 -1.27
CA VAL A 15 4.36 21.62 -1.64
C VAL A 15 5.47 20.61 -1.37
N ALA A 16 5.16 19.36 -1.01
CA ALA A 16 6.17 18.35 -0.69
C ALA A 16 6.76 17.69 -1.93
N ASN A 17 5.99 17.62 -3.03
CA ASN A 17 6.39 16.96 -4.27
C ASN A 17 6.89 15.52 -4.06
N CYS A 18 6.34 14.79 -3.08
CA CYS A 18 6.81 13.44 -2.73
C CYS A 18 6.61 12.38 -3.84
N GLY A 19 5.98 12.71 -4.98
CA GLY A 19 5.67 11.71 -6.01
C GLY A 19 4.47 10.83 -5.65
N ARG A 20 4.14 9.90 -6.55
CA ARG A 20 2.95 9.04 -6.40
C ARG A 20 3.21 7.93 -5.38
N ASN A 21 2.22 7.67 -4.53
CA ASN A 21 2.26 6.61 -3.52
C ASN A 21 3.34 6.73 -2.44
N HIS A 22 4.05 7.85 -2.37
CA HIS A 22 4.88 8.18 -1.22
C HIS A 22 4.03 8.72 -0.07
N MET A 23 4.55 8.59 1.14
CA MET A 23 4.01 9.15 2.37
C MET A 23 4.85 10.36 2.75
N CYS A 24 4.20 11.49 3.02
CA CYS A 24 4.88 12.71 3.42
C CYS A 24 4.96 12.73 4.93
N MET A 25 6.17 12.67 5.43
CA MET A 25 6.50 12.80 6.84
C MET A 25 7.24 14.11 7.04
N VAL A 26 7.02 14.77 8.17
CA VAL A 26 7.73 16.00 8.53
C VAL A 26 8.28 15.87 9.94
N ASP A 27 9.53 16.31 10.12
CA ASP A 27 10.18 16.31 11.42
C ASP A 27 9.87 17.60 12.21
N ASN A 28 10.35 17.66 13.45
CA ASN A 28 10.15 18.81 14.34
C ASN A 28 10.81 20.12 13.84
N THR A 29 11.68 20.04 12.82
CA THR A 29 12.30 21.22 12.19
C THR A 29 11.54 21.70 10.96
N GLY A 30 10.50 20.98 10.53
CA GLY A 30 9.77 21.24 9.30
C GLY A 30 10.40 20.60 8.06
N LYS A 31 11.42 19.75 8.21
CA LYS A 31 12.01 19.03 7.07
C LYS A 31 11.06 17.92 6.63
N LYS A 32 10.71 17.96 5.34
CA LYS A 32 9.89 16.95 4.68
C LYS A 32 10.74 15.74 4.33
N ASP A 33 10.15 14.57 4.49
CA ASP A 33 10.71 13.27 4.19
C ASP A 33 9.66 12.48 3.39
N CYS A 34 10.07 12.01 2.23
CA CYS A 34 9.25 11.28 1.28
C CYS A 34 9.76 9.85 1.08
N ASP A 35 10.70 9.37 1.90
CA ASP A 35 11.39 8.09 1.66
C ASP A 35 10.55 6.86 2.06
N MET A 36 9.32 7.08 2.50
CA MET A 36 8.38 6.03 2.88
C MET A 36 7.26 5.90 1.85
N CYS A 37 6.93 4.65 1.50
CA CYS A 37 5.78 4.36 0.64
C CYS A 37 4.49 4.21 1.46
N LYS A 38 3.35 4.48 0.81
CA LYS A 38 2.03 4.11 1.33
C LYS A 38 1.93 2.59 1.47
N MET A 39 1.04 2.12 2.34
CA MET A 39 0.75 0.69 2.48
C MET A 39 0.34 0.09 1.12
N GLY A 40 0.81 -1.13 0.83
CA GLY A 40 0.62 -1.79 -0.46
C GLY A 40 1.63 -1.39 -1.54
N PHE A 41 2.64 -0.59 -1.20
CA PHE A 41 3.70 -0.18 -2.12
C PHE A 41 5.09 -0.45 -1.54
N GLU A 42 6.05 -0.77 -2.40
CA GLU A 42 7.46 -0.99 -2.07
C GLU A 42 8.35 0.00 -2.82
N MET A 43 9.49 0.36 -2.21
CA MET A 43 10.45 1.28 -2.81
C MET A 43 11.33 0.52 -3.81
N LYS A 44 11.23 0.87 -5.10
CA LYS A 44 12.12 0.39 -6.16
C LYS A 44 12.64 1.56 -6.98
N ASP A 45 13.97 1.68 -7.06
CA ASP A 45 14.65 2.72 -7.84
C ASP A 45 14.20 4.16 -7.54
N GLY A 46 13.80 4.44 -6.28
CA GLY A 46 13.33 5.75 -5.85
C GLY A 46 11.84 6.01 -6.12
N GLU A 47 11.09 5.03 -6.62
CA GLU A 47 9.65 5.08 -6.82
C GLU A 47 8.92 4.09 -5.91
N CYS A 48 7.75 4.50 -5.41
CA CYS A 48 6.83 3.60 -4.72
C CYS A 48 5.97 2.83 -5.75
N VAL A 49 6.40 1.59 -6.03
CA VAL A 49 5.73 0.68 -6.93
C VAL A 49 4.76 -0.21 -6.19
N ASP A 50 3.68 -0.59 -6.86
CA ASP A 50 2.65 -1.44 -6.32
C ASP A 50 3.20 -2.83 -5.94
N ILE A 51 2.88 -3.30 -4.74
CA ILE A 51 3.18 -4.68 -4.34
C ILE A 51 2.11 -5.56 -4.96
N ASN A 52 2.52 -6.53 -5.78
CA ASN A 52 1.58 -7.50 -6.28
C ASN A 52 1.40 -8.64 -5.27
N GLU A 53 0.41 -8.52 -4.38
CA GLU A 53 0.16 -9.54 -3.34
C GLU A 53 -0.34 -10.86 -3.94
N CYS A 54 -0.92 -10.84 -5.13
CA CYS A 54 -1.36 -12.05 -5.85
C CYS A 54 -0.18 -12.82 -6.46
N ALA A 55 0.92 -12.14 -6.81
CA ALA A 55 2.12 -12.75 -7.36
C ALA A 55 3.09 -13.24 -6.27
N THR A 56 2.89 -12.81 -5.02
CA THR A 56 3.79 -13.10 -3.90
C THR A 56 3.11 -14.04 -2.89
N PRO A 57 3.56 -15.30 -2.77
CA PRO A 57 3.01 -16.24 -1.81
C PRO A 57 3.08 -15.70 -0.37
N GLY A 58 1.97 -15.75 0.34
CA GLY A 58 1.88 -15.31 1.74
C GLY A 58 1.58 -13.82 1.94
N LEU A 59 1.48 -13.01 0.86
CA LEU A 59 1.05 -11.60 0.98
C LEU A 59 -0.45 -11.40 0.74
N ASN A 60 -1.17 -12.42 0.27
CA ASN A 60 -2.63 -12.40 0.18
C ASN A 60 -3.26 -13.45 1.10
N MET A 61 -4.50 -13.20 1.51
CA MET A 61 -5.29 -14.10 2.35
C MET A 61 -6.49 -14.71 1.61
N CYS A 62 -6.47 -14.73 0.27
CA CYS A 62 -7.59 -15.24 -0.50
C CYS A 62 -7.83 -16.73 -0.21
N ASP A 63 -9.09 -17.13 -0.19
CA ASP A 63 -9.46 -18.54 -0.10
C ASP A 63 -8.87 -19.33 -1.29
N LYS A 64 -8.53 -20.60 -1.10
CA LYS A 64 -8.08 -21.50 -2.19
C LYS A 64 -9.11 -21.60 -3.33
N ASN A 65 -10.39 -21.42 -3.02
CA ASN A 65 -11.52 -21.38 -3.94
C ASN A 65 -11.81 -19.97 -4.46
N ALA A 66 -10.95 -19.00 -4.21
CA ALA A 66 -11.04 -17.63 -4.74
C ALA A 66 -9.97 -17.35 -5.80
N VAL A 67 -10.21 -16.29 -6.58
CA VAL A 67 -9.29 -15.66 -7.51
C VAL A 67 -8.79 -14.38 -6.86
N CYS A 68 -7.47 -14.21 -6.79
CA CYS A 68 -6.84 -12.97 -6.35
C CYS A 68 -6.72 -12.00 -7.53
N ASN A 69 -7.17 -10.77 -7.33
CA ASN A 69 -7.03 -9.67 -8.29
C ASN A 69 -6.17 -8.58 -7.66
N ASN A 70 -5.02 -8.28 -8.27
CA ASN A 70 -4.15 -7.23 -7.82
C ASN A 70 -4.75 -5.85 -8.15
N LEU A 71 -4.75 -4.94 -7.18
CA LEU A 71 -5.24 -3.57 -7.33
C LEU A 71 -4.13 -2.61 -6.89
N MET A 72 -4.25 -1.33 -7.23
CA MET A 72 -3.24 -0.35 -6.80
C MET A 72 -3.31 -0.15 -5.28
N GLY A 73 -2.25 -0.57 -4.57
CA GLY A 73 -2.06 -0.47 -3.13
C GLY A 73 -2.79 -1.53 -2.31
N THR A 74 -3.38 -2.53 -2.94
CA THR A 74 -4.17 -3.59 -2.28
C THR A 74 -4.49 -4.74 -3.23
N TYR A 75 -5.22 -5.74 -2.77
CA TYR A 75 -5.75 -6.81 -3.59
C TYR A 75 -7.20 -7.11 -3.23
N ALA A 76 -7.93 -7.73 -4.15
CA ALA A 76 -9.28 -8.20 -3.93
C ALA A 76 -9.39 -9.70 -4.21
N CYS A 77 -10.05 -10.42 -3.31
CA CYS A 77 -10.35 -11.83 -3.49
C CYS A 77 -11.80 -11.99 -3.98
N GLN A 78 -12.02 -12.85 -4.96
CA GLN A 78 -13.36 -13.15 -5.47
C GLN A 78 -13.55 -14.66 -5.57
N CYS A 79 -14.61 -15.20 -4.97
CA CYS A 79 -14.90 -16.63 -5.07
C CYS A 79 -15.02 -17.08 -6.53
N LYS A 80 -14.42 -18.23 -6.85
CA LYS A 80 -14.51 -18.86 -8.17
C LYS A 80 -15.95 -19.20 -8.49
N LYS A 81 -16.26 -19.30 -9.79
CA LYS A 81 -17.59 -19.67 -10.27
C LYS A 81 -18.04 -20.99 -9.61
N GLY A 82 -19.19 -20.94 -8.95
CA GLY A 82 -19.77 -22.08 -8.24
C GLY A 82 -19.62 -22.02 -6.71
N PHE A 83 -18.73 -21.16 -6.19
CA PHE A 83 -18.56 -20.91 -4.77
C PHE A 83 -19.22 -19.59 -4.36
N ARG A 84 -19.55 -19.45 -3.07
CA ARG A 84 -20.13 -18.23 -2.48
C ARG A 84 -19.36 -17.81 -1.24
N GLY A 85 -19.31 -16.50 -1.01
CA GLY A 85 -18.64 -15.90 0.13
C GLY A 85 -18.02 -14.54 -0.22
N ASP A 86 -17.09 -14.08 0.60
CA ASP A 86 -16.44 -12.78 0.49
C ASP A 86 -15.08 -12.83 -0.25
N GLY A 87 -14.68 -14.01 -0.72
CA GLY A 87 -13.38 -14.25 -1.36
C GLY A 87 -12.27 -14.66 -0.40
N TYR A 88 -12.43 -14.41 0.91
CA TYR A 88 -11.53 -14.89 1.96
C TYR A 88 -12.05 -16.19 2.60
N MET A 89 -13.36 -16.42 2.51
CA MET A 89 -14.00 -17.71 2.76
C MET A 89 -14.92 -18.02 1.57
N CYS A 90 -14.76 -19.19 0.94
CA CYS A 90 -15.55 -19.59 -0.23
C CYS A 90 -16.01 -21.05 -0.14
N ASP A 91 -17.33 -21.23 -0.03
CA ASP A 91 -18.01 -22.53 0.11
C ASP A 91 -18.95 -22.86 -1.06
#